data_AF-A0A399YMA3-F1
#
_entry.id   AF-A0A399YMA3-F1
#
_cell.length_a   1.000
_cell.length_b   1.000
_cell.length_c   1.000
_cell.angle_alpha   90.00
_cell.angle_beta   90.00
_cell.angle_gamma   90.00
#
_symmetry.space_group_name_H-M   'P 1'
#
loop_
_entity.id
_entity.type
_entity.pdbx_description
1 polymer ?
#
loop_
_entity_poly.entity_id
_entity_poly.type
_entity_poly.pdbx_seq_one_letter_code
_entity_poly.pdbx_strand_id
1 'polypeptide(L)'
;MSTTSSSSKKNDPDKSTQPVDGSGKPKKRKKGDLTPDEIEALQNSLQRFYEETGEPVPEAFDPAMTQETRAEEEPPSQEPIEVTLAEVSSEPAVELPVNNTIDVAQSISPEIVGESSQQTEPADWIKAITSHDAKAEETKLTTTPSSSDMTPAAESVVDDFIVDDIVEETSVEAEELIESESETETVPPVIATDPAIPGKHVKAKKPKKKRRRDRLTPALFIVSLILLGVAALVYFVNPFARLALGSASLARPVSSPDNPSPATGSGEWCLSGDFLGDTESLRLVDSGEGGDFLVEDGVFSLEHVIATPGTYNWQVIDCKNPEHIYPQAPAWVTTTTPDQAVTFNFDSNERSDPLFFPISFVVSADDGAGDFRVLGNFQEWDPDDQTNHLQQINMGLYQQIRRIAHPGTYEAYIISGSEGQAIDAYGRATAPIPFAFQTDSTDEYVVFLIDTDRGRASVLYDMSPLYTSLAYGNGHLRLSYILGGLAILTLLAMLLRLAILNNSRIQLESGCPNCGHHELIRISRRSSDRILHFFGIPAYRYRCRNCTWEGTRLSDTGASVSPGVALAQSDI
;
A
#
# COMPACT_ATOMS: atom_id res chain seq x y z
N MET A 1 -61.21 35.11 -5.90
CA MET A 1 -61.14 34.10 -4.82
C MET A 1 -59.92 34.43 -3.99
N SER A 2 -60.14 34.74 -2.72
CA SER A 2 -59.12 35.14 -1.76
C SER A 2 -58.32 33.94 -1.28
N THR A 3 -56.99 34.03 -1.27
CA THR A 3 -56.15 33.29 -0.33
C THR A 3 -54.95 34.15 0.08
N THR A 4 -54.78 34.22 1.40
CA THR A 4 -53.79 34.96 2.17
C THR A 4 -52.54 34.13 2.45
N SER A 5 -51.40 34.82 2.44
CA SER A 5 -50.18 34.67 3.25
C SER A 5 -49.60 33.28 3.60
N SER A 6 -48.32 33.12 3.28
CA SER A 6 -47.33 32.49 4.17
C SER A 6 -45.93 32.99 3.81
N SER A 7 -45.45 33.98 4.57
CA SER A 7 -44.07 34.47 4.55
C SER A 7 -43.19 33.47 5.29
N SER A 8 -42.31 32.77 4.57
CA SER A 8 -41.28 31.93 5.16
C SER A 8 -40.00 32.76 5.33
N LYS A 9 -39.58 32.90 6.59
CA LYS A 9 -38.31 33.50 7.01
C LYS A 9 -37.15 32.68 6.45
N LYS A 10 -36.26 33.35 5.74
CA LYS A 10 -34.95 32.87 5.31
C LYS A 10 -34.08 32.70 6.57
N ASN A 11 -33.70 31.46 6.89
CA ASN A 11 -32.66 31.19 7.88
C ASN A 11 -31.30 31.41 7.20
N ASP A 12 -30.51 32.34 7.75
CA ASP A 12 -29.11 32.53 7.40
C ASP A 12 -28.30 31.28 7.79
N PRO A 13 -27.44 30.74 6.91
CA PRO A 13 -26.57 29.63 7.26
C PRO A 13 -25.46 30.11 8.20
N ASP A 14 -25.24 29.31 9.23
CA ASP A 14 -24.26 29.50 10.30
C ASP A 14 -22.87 29.87 9.77
N LYS A 15 -22.38 30.99 10.30
CA LYS A 15 -21.06 31.53 10.05
C LYS A 15 -20.05 30.69 10.81
N SER A 16 -19.56 29.61 10.19
CA SER A 16 -18.51 28.74 10.72
C SER A 16 -17.31 29.55 11.19
N THR A 17 -17.03 29.45 12.49
CA THR A 17 -15.98 30.17 13.21
C THR A 17 -14.62 29.64 12.78
N GLN A 18 -13.90 30.38 11.93
CA GLN A 18 -12.52 30.04 11.60
C GLN A 18 -11.61 30.19 12.83
N PRO A 19 -10.70 29.23 13.10
CA PRO A 19 -9.76 29.33 14.20
C PRO A 19 -8.78 30.47 13.94
N VAL A 20 -8.90 31.51 14.77
CA VAL A 20 -8.02 32.67 14.78
C VAL A 20 -6.84 32.36 15.71
N ASP A 21 -5.62 32.72 15.34
CA ASP A 21 -4.49 32.57 16.25
C ASP A 21 -4.58 33.57 17.42
N GLY A 22 -3.71 33.41 18.43
CA GLY A 22 -3.66 34.30 19.60
C GLY A 22 -3.36 35.77 19.28
N SER A 23 -3.17 36.14 18.01
CA SER A 23 -3.00 37.52 17.53
C SER A 23 -4.22 38.08 16.78
N GLY A 24 -5.31 37.32 16.67
CA GLY A 24 -6.53 37.77 15.99
C GLY A 24 -6.42 37.79 14.46
N LYS A 25 -5.39 37.16 13.87
CA LYS A 25 -5.24 37.04 12.42
C LYS A 25 -5.66 35.66 11.91
N PRO A 26 -6.32 35.58 10.73
CA PRO A 26 -6.65 34.30 10.11
C PRO A 26 -5.34 33.59 9.75
N LYS A 27 -5.17 32.36 10.28
CA LYS A 27 -3.99 31.54 10.07
C LYS A 27 -3.89 31.19 8.57
N LYS A 28 -2.90 31.73 7.87
CA LYS A 28 -2.65 31.36 6.46
C LYS A 28 -2.28 29.87 6.42
N ARG A 29 -3.17 29.01 5.90
CA ARG A 29 -2.86 27.61 5.61
C ARG A 29 -1.70 27.56 4.61
N LYS A 30 -0.77 26.63 4.82
CA LYS A 30 0.21 26.28 3.78
C LYS A 30 -0.58 25.79 2.56
N LYS A 31 -0.22 26.30 1.38
CA LYS A 31 -0.77 25.83 0.10
C LYS A 31 -0.25 24.40 -0.10
N GLY A 32 -1.09 23.39 0.10
CA GLY A 32 -0.72 21.98 -0.11
C GLY A 32 -1.41 20.99 0.84
N ASP A 33 -1.71 21.42 2.07
CA ASP A 33 -2.22 20.49 3.10
C ASP A 33 -3.70 20.15 2.87
N LEU A 34 -3.98 18.87 2.58
CA LEU A 34 -5.33 18.29 2.54
C LEU A 34 -6.07 18.58 3.86
N THR A 35 -7.35 18.93 3.77
CA THR A 35 -8.25 19.04 4.93
C THR A 35 -8.46 17.68 5.58
N PRO A 36 -8.77 17.63 6.88
CA PRO A 36 -9.21 16.40 7.54
C PRO A 36 -10.34 15.68 6.77
N ASP A 37 -11.30 16.44 6.22
CA ASP A 37 -12.42 15.89 5.44
C ASP A 37 -11.96 15.30 4.10
N GLU A 38 -10.98 15.93 3.42
CA GLU A 38 -10.35 15.37 2.20
C GLU A 38 -9.53 14.12 2.52
N ILE A 39 -8.83 14.08 3.66
CA ILE A 39 -8.11 12.89 4.13
C ILE A 39 -9.09 11.76 4.44
N GLU A 40 -10.21 12.06 5.10
CA GLU A 40 -11.26 11.06 5.40
C GLU A 40 -11.95 10.57 4.12
N ALA A 41 -12.21 11.44 3.14
CA ALA A 41 -12.74 11.05 1.83
C ALA A 41 -11.76 10.15 1.07
N LEU A 42 -10.46 10.48 1.07
CA LEU A 42 -9.40 9.65 0.50
C LEU A 42 -9.33 8.28 1.20
N GLN A 43 -9.40 8.27 2.53
CA GLN A 43 -9.40 7.03 3.33
C GLN A 43 -10.62 6.16 3.04
N ASN A 44 -11.80 6.75 2.90
CA ASN A 44 -13.03 6.03 2.58
C ASN A 44 -13.03 5.47 1.14
N SER A 45 -12.48 6.22 0.17
CA SER A 45 -12.29 5.73 -1.21
C SER A 45 -11.34 4.53 -1.24
N LEU A 46 -10.18 4.65 -0.60
CA LEU A 46 -9.22 3.55 -0.46
C LEU A 46 -9.79 2.35 0.32
N GLN A 47 -10.61 2.59 1.33
CA GLN A 47 -11.20 1.51 2.12
C GLN A 47 -12.24 0.73 1.33
N ARG A 48 -13.12 1.39 0.56
CA ARG A 48 -14.01 0.69 -0.38
C ARG A 48 -13.22 -0.15 -1.38
N PHE A 49 -12.15 0.41 -1.93
CA PHE A 49 -11.26 -0.32 -2.85
C PHE A 49 -10.73 -1.62 -2.23
N TYR A 50 -10.24 -1.58 -0.98
CA TYR A 50 -9.73 -2.79 -0.33
C TYR A 50 -10.82 -3.77 0.12
N GLU A 51 -12.00 -3.29 0.51
CA GLU A 51 -13.13 -4.14 0.90
C GLU A 51 -13.74 -4.87 -0.30
N GLU A 52 -13.77 -4.23 -1.48
CA GLU A 52 -14.26 -4.81 -2.73
C GLU A 52 -13.27 -5.86 -3.29
N THR A 53 -11.97 -5.73 -3.04
CA THR A 53 -10.95 -6.74 -3.37
C THR A 53 -10.87 -7.92 -2.40
N GLY A 54 -11.55 -7.84 -1.27
CA GLY A 54 -11.62 -8.93 -0.29
C GLY A 54 -12.60 -9.99 -0.74
N GLU A 55 -12.25 -10.78 -1.77
CA GLU A 55 -13.03 -11.98 -2.10
C GLU A 55 -13.25 -12.80 -0.81
N PRO A 56 -14.48 -13.23 -0.50
CA PRO A 56 -14.70 -14.15 0.60
C PRO A 56 -13.89 -15.40 0.28
N VAL A 57 -12.89 -15.71 1.12
CA VAL A 57 -12.15 -16.97 1.08
C VAL A 57 -13.17 -18.08 0.90
N PRO A 58 -13.16 -18.84 -0.22
CA PRO A 58 -14.14 -19.90 -0.41
C PRO A 58 -14.00 -20.85 0.77
N GLU A 59 -15.11 -21.08 1.47
CA GLU A 59 -15.19 -22.05 2.55
C GLU A 59 -14.54 -23.34 2.08
N ALA A 60 -13.59 -23.83 2.88
CA ALA A 60 -12.78 -24.99 2.57
C ALA A 60 -13.65 -26.13 2.04
N PHE A 61 -13.39 -26.54 0.80
CA PHE A 61 -13.98 -27.72 0.18
C PHE A 61 -13.81 -28.92 1.13
N ASP A 62 -14.93 -29.46 1.60
CA ASP A 62 -14.98 -30.66 2.43
C ASP A 62 -14.67 -31.89 1.56
N PRO A 63 -13.53 -32.58 1.72
CA PRO A 63 -13.10 -33.64 0.79
C PRO A 63 -13.82 -34.98 1.02
N ALA A 64 -15.01 -34.99 1.65
CA ALA A 64 -15.65 -36.20 2.15
C ALA A 64 -16.81 -36.76 1.31
N MET A 65 -17.16 -36.20 0.15
CA MET A 65 -18.22 -36.79 -0.69
C MET A 65 -17.90 -36.76 -2.19
N THR A 66 -17.10 -37.73 -2.68
CA THR A 66 -17.41 -38.44 -3.93
C THR A 66 -16.57 -39.73 -4.05
N GLN A 67 -17.11 -40.85 -3.60
CA GLN A 67 -16.75 -42.17 -4.12
C GLN A 67 -18.04 -42.84 -4.55
N GLU A 68 -18.37 -42.72 -5.84
CA GLU A 68 -19.30 -43.63 -6.49
C GLU A 68 -18.75 -43.98 -7.88
N THR A 69 -18.12 -45.16 -7.93
CA THR A 69 -18.21 -46.18 -8.98
C THR A 69 -18.12 -45.71 -10.45
N ARG A 70 -16.89 -45.61 -10.97
CA ARG A 70 -16.62 -45.59 -12.41
C ARG A 70 -16.50 -47.02 -12.92
N ALA A 71 -17.55 -47.50 -13.59
CA ALA A 71 -17.52 -48.72 -14.37
C ALA A 71 -16.66 -48.53 -15.62
N GLU A 72 -16.01 -49.63 -15.99
CA GLU A 72 -15.10 -49.85 -17.10
C GLU A 72 -15.88 -49.80 -18.42
N GLU A 73 -15.55 -48.85 -19.29
CA GLU A 73 -16.14 -48.74 -20.64
C GLU A 73 -15.02 -48.82 -21.68
N GLU A 74 -15.16 -49.82 -22.54
CA GLU A 74 -14.25 -50.31 -23.58
C GLU A 74 -14.24 -49.35 -24.78
N PRO A 75 -13.10 -49.13 -25.48
CA PRO A 75 -13.04 -48.18 -26.59
C PRO A 75 -13.68 -48.77 -27.87
N PRO A 76 -14.41 -47.96 -28.66
CA PRO A 76 -15.04 -48.44 -29.88
C PRO A 76 -14.05 -48.68 -31.02
N SER A 77 -14.24 -49.83 -31.66
CA SER A 77 -13.63 -50.26 -32.92
C SER A 77 -14.00 -49.33 -34.07
N GLN A 78 -13.00 -48.91 -34.86
CA GLN A 78 -13.19 -48.16 -36.10
C GLN A 78 -13.48 -49.13 -37.25
N GLU A 79 -14.66 -49.01 -37.87
CA GLU A 79 -14.97 -49.63 -39.16
C GLU A 79 -14.52 -48.72 -40.33
N PRO A 80 -14.05 -49.28 -41.46
CA PRO A 80 -13.66 -48.50 -42.63
C PRO A 80 -14.87 -48.12 -43.50
N ILE A 81 -14.98 -46.84 -43.84
CA ILE A 81 -16.01 -46.31 -44.75
C ILE A 81 -15.59 -46.59 -46.20
N GLU A 82 -16.45 -47.31 -46.90
CA GLU A 82 -16.40 -47.63 -48.33
C GLU A 82 -17.02 -46.46 -49.13
N VAL A 83 -16.21 -45.74 -49.92
CA VAL A 83 -16.69 -44.66 -50.81
C VAL A 83 -16.98 -45.24 -52.19
N THR A 84 -18.26 -45.21 -52.57
CA THR A 84 -18.78 -45.67 -53.85
C THR A 84 -18.69 -44.58 -54.92
N LEU A 85 -18.27 -45.01 -56.13
CA LEU A 85 -18.15 -44.22 -57.36
C LEU A 85 -19.48 -44.20 -58.14
N ALA A 86 -19.93 -43.03 -58.58
CA ALA A 86 -20.83 -42.80 -59.73
C ALA A 86 -20.92 -41.28 -60.01
N GLU A 87 -21.20 -40.73 -61.19
CA GLU A 87 -21.04 -41.09 -62.59
C GLU A 87 -21.27 -39.75 -63.36
N VAL A 88 -20.29 -39.36 -64.17
CA VAL A 88 -20.30 -38.59 -65.44
C VAL A 88 -21.47 -37.63 -65.76
N SER A 89 -21.15 -36.34 -66.04
CA SER A 89 -21.79 -35.59 -67.14
C SER A 89 -20.95 -34.40 -67.67
N SER A 90 -20.64 -34.49 -68.97
CA SER A 90 -20.05 -33.60 -70.00
C SER A 90 -20.00 -32.06 -69.87
N GLU A 91 -18.81 -31.48 -70.14
CA GLU A 91 -18.38 -30.53 -71.21
C GLU A 91 -19.38 -29.54 -71.89
N PRO A 92 -18.95 -28.39 -72.50
CA PRO A 92 -17.69 -28.23 -73.26
C PRO A 92 -16.88 -26.90 -73.14
N ALA A 93 -15.72 -26.98 -73.78
CA ALA A 93 -14.60 -26.07 -73.90
C ALA A 93 -14.82 -24.78 -74.72
N VAL A 94 -13.97 -23.78 -74.46
CA VAL A 94 -13.58 -22.71 -75.40
C VAL A 94 -12.06 -22.59 -75.41
N GLU A 95 -11.51 -22.54 -76.62
CA GLU A 95 -10.11 -22.65 -77.02
C GLU A 95 -9.34 -21.31 -77.07
N LEU A 96 -8.05 -21.37 -76.64
CA LEU A 96 -6.83 -20.77 -77.25
C LEU A 96 -6.63 -19.23 -77.35
N PRO A 97 -5.40 -18.69 -77.60
CA PRO A 97 -4.10 -19.35 -77.77
C PRO A 97 -2.90 -18.78 -76.97
N VAL A 98 -1.87 -19.62 -76.97
CA VAL A 98 -0.44 -19.44 -76.64
C VAL A 98 0.27 -18.54 -77.68
N ASN A 99 1.23 -17.69 -77.25
CA ASN A 99 2.50 -17.58 -77.98
C ASN A 99 3.68 -16.92 -77.22
N ASN A 100 4.83 -17.59 -77.37
CA ASN A 100 6.22 -17.11 -77.47
C ASN A 100 7.10 -16.80 -76.23
N THR A 101 7.88 -17.84 -75.91
CA THR A 101 9.31 -17.90 -75.60
C THR A 101 10.20 -16.83 -76.26
N ILE A 102 11.09 -16.18 -75.48
CA ILE A 102 12.49 -15.82 -75.86
C ILE A 102 13.37 -15.83 -74.59
N ASP A 103 14.41 -16.67 -74.60
CA ASP A 103 15.59 -16.62 -73.72
C ASP A 103 16.51 -15.44 -74.08
N VAL A 104 16.96 -14.64 -73.11
CA VAL A 104 18.31 -14.03 -73.12
C VAL A 104 18.78 -13.79 -71.68
N ALA A 105 19.89 -14.43 -71.32
CA ALA A 105 20.68 -14.15 -70.14
C ALA A 105 21.40 -12.79 -70.27
N GLN A 106 21.43 -11.97 -69.22
CA GLN A 106 22.56 -11.07 -68.97
C GLN A 106 22.60 -10.56 -67.53
N SER A 107 23.71 -10.88 -66.89
CA SER A 107 24.23 -10.33 -65.64
C SER A 107 24.41 -8.82 -65.76
N ILE A 108 23.79 -8.02 -64.88
CA ILE A 108 24.20 -6.65 -64.58
C ILE A 108 23.90 -6.36 -63.09
N SER A 109 24.95 -6.16 -62.31
CA SER A 109 24.91 -5.40 -61.05
C SER A 109 24.52 -3.94 -61.30
N PRO A 110 23.84 -3.29 -60.37
CA PRO A 110 24.03 -1.86 -60.12
C PRO A 110 24.60 -1.69 -58.70
N GLU A 111 25.82 -1.18 -58.54
CA GLU A 111 26.14 0.25 -58.62
C GLU A 111 25.42 1.04 -57.51
N ILE A 112 26.14 1.15 -56.39
CA ILE A 112 25.84 2.02 -55.26
C ILE A 112 26.01 3.45 -55.77
N VAL A 113 24.91 4.08 -56.15
CA VAL A 113 24.82 5.52 -56.39
C VAL A 113 24.34 6.16 -55.09
N GLY A 114 25.18 7.02 -54.52
CA GLY A 114 24.86 7.78 -53.34
C GLY A 114 23.70 8.74 -53.60
N GLU A 115 22.69 8.67 -52.75
CA GLU A 115 21.60 9.62 -52.73
C GLU A 115 21.79 10.60 -51.58
N SER A 116 21.80 11.87 -51.97
CA SER A 116 22.02 13.05 -51.16
C SER A 116 20.94 13.20 -50.08
N SER A 117 21.34 13.17 -48.81
CA SER A 117 20.52 13.63 -47.69
C SER A 117 20.14 15.10 -47.89
N GLN A 118 18.90 15.36 -48.32
CA GLN A 118 18.28 16.65 -48.10
C GLN A 118 17.85 16.71 -46.63
N GLN A 119 18.63 17.48 -45.88
CA GLN A 119 18.36 17.87 -44.51
C GLN A 119 17.21 18.87 -44.52
N THR A 120 16.00 18.40 -44.19
CA THR A 120 14.83 19.25 -43.96
C THR A 120 15.10 20.13 -42.74
N GLU A 121 14.99 21.45 -42.90
CA GLU A 121 15.11 22.40 -41.79
C GLU A 121 14.06 22.11 -40.70
N PRO A 122 14.41 22.17 -39.41
CA PRO A 122 13.45 22.01 -38.32
C PRO A 122 12.47 23.18 -38.24
N ALA A 123 11.24 22.87 -37.80
CA ALA A 123 10.13 23.80 -37.66
C ALA A 123 10.46 25.04 -36.80
N ASP A 124 9.90 26.19 -37.20
CA ASP A 124 10.24 27.53 -36.69
C ASP A 124 9.98 27.77 -35.19
N TRP A 125 9.34 26.84 -34.46
CA TRP A 125 9.12 26.99 -33.01
C TRP A 125 10.40 26.79 -32.16
N ILE A 126 11.49 26.25 -32.74
CA ILE A 126 12.79 26.10 -32.07
C ILE A 126 13.63 27.41 -32.08
N LYS A 127 13.31 28.38 -32.95
CA LYS A 127 14.06 29.66 -33.02
C LYS A 127 13.71 30.66 -31.90
N ALA A 128 12.67 30.39 -31.10
CA ALA A 128 12.21 31.32 -30.06
C ALA A 128 12.98 31.27 -28.74
N ILE A 129 13.85 30.26 -28.52
CA ILE A 129 14.52 30.06 -27.22
C ILE A 129 16.01 30.47 -27.25
N THR A 130 16.61 30.71 -28.41
CA THR A 130 18.06 31.02 -28.53
C THR A 130 18.39 32.47 -28.92
N SER A 131 17.40 33.36 -29.02
CA SER A 131 17.64 34.80 -29.23
C SER A 131 17.36 35.61 -27.95
N HIS A 132 18.23 35.46 -26.96
CA HIS A 132 18.44 36.50 -25.95
C HIS A 132 19.85 37.06 -26.09
N ASP A 133 19.88 38.31 -26.55
CA ASP A 133 21.03 39.17 -26.76
C ASP A 133 21.92 39.25 -25.51
N ALA A 134 23.11 38.63 -25.60
CA ALA A 134 24.25 38.99 -24.76
C ALA A 134 24.92 40.23 -25.36
N LYS A 135 24.51 41.41 -24.89
CA LYS A 135 25.26 42.66 -25.11
C LYS A 135 26.22 42.84 -23.93
N ALA A 136 27.47 42.42 -24.10
CA ALA A 136 28.55 42.69 -23.15
C ALA A 136 29.69 43.44 -23.84
N GLU A 137 29.99 44.62 -23.28
CA GLU A 137 31.09 45.52 -23.64
C GLU A 137 32.45 44.83 -23.57
N GLU A 138 33.30 45.17 -24.54
CA GLU A 138 34.74 44.93 -24.48
C GLU A 138 35.36 45.66 -23.29
N THR A 139 36.11 44.95 -22.44
CA THR A 139 37.23 45.57 -21.74
C THR A 139 38.42 44.62 -21.67
N LYS A 140 39.55 45.22 -22.04
CA LYS A 140 40.91 44.70 -22.28
C LYS A 140 41.62 44.05 -21.08
N LEU A 141 42.56 43.17 -21.45
CA LEU A 141 43.91 42.93 -20.90
C LEU A 141 44.08 42.09 -19.61
N THR A 142 44.70 40.90 -19.74
CA THR A 142 46.14 40.62 -19.42
C THR A 142 46.37 39.14 -19.06
N THR A 143 47.14 38.47 -19.93
CA THR A 143 48.28 37.55 -19.72
C THR A 143 48.45 36.77 -18.38
N THR A 144 48.35 35.44 -18.49
CA THR A 144 49.14 34.29 -17.91
C THR A 144 50.23 34.48 -16.82
N PRO A 145 50.80 33.41 -16.19
CA PRO A 145 50.34 32.01 -15.95
C PRO A 145 50.69 31.43 -14.53
N SER A 146 50.30 30.16 -14.31
CA SER A 146 51.08 29.11 -13.60
C SER A 146 51.02 29.01 -12.06
N SER A 147 50.91 27.75 -11.60
CA SER A 147 51.63 27.10 -10.48
C SER A 147 50.75 26.36 -9.45
N SER A 148 50.77 25.03 -9.56
CA SER A 148 51.05 24.00 -8.53
C SER A 148 50.42 24.03 -7.13
N ASP A 149 50.00 22.83 -6.72
CA ASP A 149 50.09 22.20 -5.39
C ASP A 149 49.37 22.84 -4.19
N MET A 150 48.45 22.09 -3.59
CA MET A 150 48.63 21.50 -2.25
C MET A 150 47.39 20.71 -1.81
N THR A 151 47.62 19.44 -1.50
CA THR A 151 46.78 18.54 -0.70
C THR A 151 46.98 18.82 0.81
N PRO A 152 46.31 18.11 1.73
CA PRO A 152 45.05 18.45 2.41
C PRO A 152 45.26 18.93 3.86
N ALA A 153 44.24 19.53 4.47
CA ALA A 153 44.17 19.72 5.93
C ALA A 153 42.83 19.21 6.46
N ALA A 154 42.94 18.24 7.36
CA ALA A 154 41.88 17.77 8.22
C ALA A 154 41.64 18.80 9.33
N GLU A 155 40.39 19.17 9.56
CA GLU A 155 39.95 19.76 10.82
C GLU A 155 38.74 19.00 11.35
N SER A 156 39.01 18.30 12.45
CA SER A 156 38.05 17.76 13.39
C SER A 156 37.37 18.90 14.13
N VAL A 157 36.04 19.02 14.00
CA VAL A 157 35.22 19.79 14.94
C VAL A 157 34.31 18.80 15.65
N VAL A 158 34.62 18.63 16.93
CA VAL A 158 33.81 17.98 17.94
C VAL A 158 32.93 19.10 18.49
N ASP A 159 31.60 19.00 18.32
CA ASP A 159 30.67 19.86 19.05
C ASP A 159 29.84 19.00 20.00
N ASP A 160 30.03 19.33 21.28
CA ASP A 160 29.27 18.91 22.45
C ASP A 160 27.79 19.25 22.27
N PHE A 161 26.91 18.25 22.34
CA PHE A 161 25.49 18.49 22.56
C PHE A 161 25.10 18.11 23.98
N ILE A 162 24.76 19.16 24.73
CA ILE A 162 24.29 19.20 26.10
C ILE A 162 22.96 18.43 26.21
N VAL A 163 22.92 17.51 27.17
CA VAL A 163 21.70 16.82 27.61
C VAL A 163 21.03 17.73 28.63
N ASP A 164 19.95 18.41 28.24
CA ASP A 164 19.06 19.07 29.19
C ASP A 164 18.03 18.07 29.72
N ASP A 165 18.03 17.96 31.04
CA ASP A 165 17.06 17.27 31.88
C ASP A 165 15.64 17.83 31.67
N ILE A 166 14.70 16.98 31.28
CA ILE A 166 13.27 17.22 31.52
C ILE A 166 12.74 16.06 32.36
N VAL A 167 12.69 16.34 33.67
CA VAL A 167 11.90 15.63 34.66
C VAL A 167 10.46 16.10 34.48
N GLU A 168 9.56 15.22 34.05
CA GLU A 168 8.12 15.48 34.13
C GLU A 168 7.46 14.41 35.00
N GLU A 169 7.19 14.81 36.24
CA GLU A 169 6.34 14.10 37.18
C GLU A 169 4.90 14.08 36.66
N THR A 170 4.37 12.91 36.36
CA THR A 170 2.93 12.71 36.20
C THR A 170 2.40 11.93 37.40
N SER A 171 1.88 12.69 38.37
CA SER A 171 0.97 12.22 39.39
C SER A 171 -0.43 12.11 38.78
N VAL A 172 -1.05 10.94 38.87
CA VAL A 172 -2.47 10.77 38.54
C VAL A 172 -3.21 10.52 39.84
N GLU A 173 -4.03 11.51 40.18
CA GLU A 173 -5.04 11.52 41.22
C GLU A 173 -5.99 10.32 41.11
N ALA A 174 -6.29 9.73 42.26
CA ALA A 174 -7.37 8.79 42.41
C ALA A 174 -8.68 9.57 42.61
N GLU A 175 -9.62 9.45 41.67
CA GLU A 175 -10.99 9.87 41.89
C GLU A 175 -11.76 8.85 42.73
N GLU A 176 -12.41 9.40 43.74
CA GLU A 176 -13.29 8.77 44.71
C GLU A 176 -14.75 9.08 44.32
N LEU A 177 -15.69 8.29 44.86
CA LEU A 177 -17.16 8.39 44.83
C LEU A 177 -17.90 7.95 43.56
N ILE A 178 -18.70 6.87 43.69
CA ILE A 178 -20.18 6.95 43.63
C ILE A 178 -20.78 5.97 44.66
N GLU A 179 -21.83 6.46 45.32
CA GLU A 179 -22.60 5.99 46.48
C GLU A 179 -23.91 5.27 46.07
N SER A 180 -24.58 4.64 47.07
CA SER A 180 -25.99 4.14 47.14
C SER A 180 -26.27 2.74 46.56
N GLU A 181 -27.10 1.83 47.11
CA GLU A 181 -28.27 1.84 48.02
C GLU A 181 -28.26 0.56 48.93
N SER A 182 -28.47 0.64 50.25
CA SER A 182 -29.70 0.47 51.05
C SER A 182 -30.54 -0.81 50.86
N GLU A 183 -30.52 -1.74 51.85
CA GLU A 183 -31.73 -2.45 52.30
C GLU A 183 -31.60 -3.06 53.72
N THR A 184 -32.27 -2.41 54.67
CA THR A 184 -33.16 -2.84 55.77
C THR A 184 -33.13 -4.34 56.20
N GLU A 185 -32.56 -4.66 57.37
CA GLU A 185 -33.23 -5.00 58.64
C GLU A 185 -33.99 -6.35 58.70
N THR A 186 -33.49 -7.31 59.50
CA THR A 186 -34.26 -7.95 60.60
C THR A 186 -33.39 -8.92 61.45
N VAL A 187 -33.55 -8.80 62.77
CA VAL A 187 -33.09 -9.65 63.90
C VAL A 187 -34.38 -9.99 64.70
N PRO A 188 -34.52 -10.94 65.69
CA PRO A 188 -33.67 -11.98 66.34
C PRO A 188 -34.37 -13.40 66.31
N PRO A 189 -34.11 -14.45 67.14
CA PRO A 189 -33.42 -14.51 68.45
C PRO A 189 -32.50 -15.71 68.80
N VAL A 190 -31.78 -15.45 69.90
CA VAL A 190 -30.98 -16.29 70.81
C VAL A 190 -31.69 -17.57 71.27
N ILE A 191 -31.06 -18.75 71.15
CA ILE A 191 -31.32 -19.94 72.00
C ILE A 191 -30.02 -20.73 72.28
N ALA A 192 -29.76 -20.88 73.59
CA ALA A 192 -29.12 -21.94 74.39
C ALA A 192 -27.90 -22.75 73.88
N THR A 193 -26.85 -22.66 74.70
CA THR A 193 -25.78 -23.63 74.95
C THR A 193 -26.26 -24.96 75.53
N ASP A 194 -25.72 -26.10 75.06
CA ASP A 194 -25.49 -27.33 75.85
C ASP A 194 -24.54 -28.32 75.13
N PRO A 195 -24.03 -29.42 75.75
CA PRO A 195 -22.58 -29.64 75.84
C PRO A 195 -22.03 -30.87 75.11
N ALA A 196 -20.71 -30.80 74.88
CA ALA A 196 -19.72 -31.87 74.79
C ALA A 196 -20.14 -33.28 74.32
N ILE A 197 -19.85 -33.58 73.05
CA ILE A 197 -19.65 -34.95 72.53
C ILE A 197 -18.15 -35.18 72.31
N PRO A 198 -17.50 -36.18 72.93
CA PRO A 198 -16.09 -36.44 72.74
C PRO A 198 -15.83 -37.30 71.50
N GLY A 199 -14.79 -36.93 70.75
CA GLY A 199 -13.89 -37.88 70.10
C GLY A 199 -14.29 -38.43 68.73
N LYS A 200 -14.13 -37.62 67.68
CA LYS A 200 -13.70 -38.14 66.37
C LYS A 200 -12.38 -37.47 65.99
N HIS A 201 -11.33 -38.28 65.84
CA HIS A 201 -10.03 -37.86 65.33
C HIS A 201 -10.20 -37.23 63.94
N VAL A 202 -10.35 -35.91 63.91
CA VAL A 202 -10.24 -35.11 62.69
C VAL A 202 -8.77 -35.21 62.28
N LYS A 203 -8.48 -36.07 61.30
CA LYS A 203 -7.19 -36.07 60.60
C LYS A 203 -6.97 -34.64 60.12
N ALA A 204 -6.04 -33.92 60.75
CA ALA A 204 -5.66 -32.57 60.38
C ALA A 204 -5.31 -32.58 58.88
N LYS A 205 -6.20 -32.04 58.04
CA LYS A 205 -5.94 -31.89 56.61
C LYS A 205 -4.70 -31.01 56.50
N LYS A 206 -3.57 -31.60 56.07
CA LYS A 206 -2.33 -30.89 55.80
C LYS A 206 -2.68 -29.60 55.03
N PRO A 207 -2.27 -28.42 55.50
CA PRO A 207 -2.56 -27.17 54.80
C PRO A 207 -2.00 -27.32 53.38
N LYS A 208 -2.91 -27.30 52.38
CA LYS A 208 -2.50 -27.33 50.97
C LYS A 208 -1.60 -26.11 50.76
N LYS A 209 -0.29 -26.32 50.58
CA LYS A 209 0.64 -25.26 50.20
C LYS A 209 0.05 -24.57 48.97
N LYS A 210 -0.42 -23.32 49.12
CA LYS A 210 -0.84 -22.48 48.00
C LYS A 210 0.41 -22.22 47.17
N ARG A 211 0.65 -23.03 46.13
CA ARG A 211 1.65 -22.72 45.10
C ARG A 211 1.29 -21.35 44.52
N ARG A 212 2.15 -20.35 44.70
CA ARG A 212 2.02 -19.08 43.99
C ARG A 212 2.01 -19.44 42.50
N ARG A 213 0.91 -19.17 41.80
CA ARG A 213 0.85 -19.34 40.35
C ARG A 213 1.89 -18.41 39.75
N ASP A 214 2.85 -19.00 39.06
CA ASP A 214 3.87 -18.27 38.34
C ASP A 214 3.23 -17.56 37.14
N ARG A 215 2.82 -16.30 37.34
CA ARG A 215 2.15 -15.49 36.31
C ARG A 215 3.11 -14.96 35.25
N LEU A 216 4.42 -15.00 35.51
CA LEU A 216 5.42 -14.41 34.61
C LEU A 216 5.67 -15.30 33.38
N THR A 217 5.75 -16.62 33.55
CA THR A 217 5.90 -17.57 32.43
C THR A 217 4.79 -17.44 31.38
N PRO A 218 3.48 -17.48 31.73
CA PRO A 218 2.42 -17.29 30.74
C PRO A 218 2.42 -15.87 30.17
N ALA A 219 2.78 -14.84 30.95
CA ALA A 219 2.88 -13.48 30.44
C ALA A 219 3.97 -13.34 29.36
N LEU A 220 5.18 -13.87 29.60
CA LEU A 220 6.27 -13.85 28.61
C LEU A 220 5.92 -14.62 27.34
N PHE A 221 5.22 -15.74 27.47
CA PHE A 221 4.73 -16.50 26.31
C PHE A 221 3.70 -15.72 25.50
N ILE A 222 2.72 -15.10 26.16
CA ILE A 222 1.72 -14.24 25.48
C ILE A 222 2.39 -13.06 24.78
N VAL A 223 3.33 -12.38 25.44
CA VAL A 223 4.09 -11.28 24.83
C VAL A 223 4.87 -11.76 23.60
N SER A 224 5.54 -12.91 23.68
CA SER A 224 6.23 -13.51 22.54
C SER A 224 5.28 -13.80 21.37
N LEU A 225 4.07 -14.30 21.63
CA LEU A 225 3.07 -14.56 20.59
C LEU A 225 2.55 -13.27 19.97
N ILE A 226 2.30 -12.23 20.77
CA ILE A 226 1.87 -10.92 20.25
C ILE A 226 2.94 -10.32 19.35
N LEU A 227 4.21 -10.32 19.78
CA LEU A 227 5.31 -9.80 18.97
C LEU A 227 5.47 -10.55 17.65
N LEU A 228 5.32 -11.88 17.67
CA LEU A 228 5.36 -12.70 16.46
C LEU A 228 4.17 -12.41 15.54
N GLY A 229 2.96 -12.24 16.11
CA GLY A 229 1.77 -11.85 15.36
C GLY A 229 1.91 -10.49 14.70
N VAL A 230 2.43 -9.49 15.41
CA VAL A 230 2.71 -8.15 14.85
C VAL A 230 3.81 -8.24 13.79
N ALA A 231 4.88 -9.01 14.02
CA ALA A 231 5.94 -9.21 13.03
C ALA A 231 5.39 -9.82 11.72
N ALA A 232 4.52 -10.83 11.84
CA ALA A 232 3.86 -11.45 10.69
C ALA A 232 2.93 -10.46 9.98
N LEU A 233 2.12 -9.70 10.71
CA LEU A 233 1.26 -8.68 10.12
C LEU A 233 2.06 -7.62 9.35
N VAL A 234 3.15 -7.10 9.93
CA VAL A 234 4.05 -6.15 9.27
C VAL A 234 4.70 -6.76 8.03
N TYR A 235 5.04 -8.04 8.06
CA TYR A 235 5.66 -8.75 6.95
C TYR A 235 4.69 -8.99 5.77
N PHE A 236 3.49 -9.48 6.05
CA PHE A 236 2.55 -9.90 5.00
C PHE A 236 1.63 -8.79 4.52
N VAL A 237 1.17 -7.92 5.43
CA VAL A 237 0.16 -6.90 5.10
C VAL A 237 0.81 -5.55 4.79
N ASN A 238 1.96 -5.26 5.42
CA ASN A 238 2.65 -3.97 5.32
C ASN A 238 1.69 -2.76 5.49
N PRO A 239 1.24 -2.46 6.72
CA PRO A 239 0.26 -1.41 6.97
C PRO A 239 0.78 0.01 6.68
N PHE A 240 2.09 0.16 6.41
CA PHE A 240 2.73 1.45 6.23
C PHE A 240 2.44 2.10 4.87
N ALA A 241 2.04 1.33 3.85
CA ALA A 241 1.64 1.90 2.56
C ALA A 241 0.48 2.89 2.72
N ARG A 242 -0.54 2.54 3.52
CA ARG A 242 -1.66 3.44 3.82
C ARG A 242 -1.23 4.68 4.60
N LEU A 243 -0.30 4.54 5.54
CA LEU A 243 0.22 5.66 6.33
C LEU A 243 1.06 6.61 5.46
N ALA A 244 1.86 6.07 4.54
CA ALA A 244 2.64 6.86 3.58
C ALA A 244 1.70 7.64 2.65
N LEU A 245 0.71 6.97 2.03
CA LEU A 245 -0.28 7.59 1.16
C LEU A 245 -1.12 8.66 1.88
N GLY A 246 -1.49 8.43 3.13
CA GLY A 246 -2.23 9.41 3.94
C GLY A 246 -1.42 10.67 4.30
N SER A 247 -0.09 10.63 4.14
CA SER A 247 0.80 11.79 4.29
C SER A 247 1.22 12.42 2.96
N ALA A 248 0.80 11.84 1.83
CA ALA A 248 1.23 12.29 0.52
C ALA A 248 0.54 13.59 0.10
N SER A 249 1.27 14.41 -0.64
CA SER A 249 0.73 15.49 -1.45
C SER A 249 0.38 14.96 -2.85
N LEU A 250 -0.71 15.48 -3.42
CA LEU A 250 -1.14 15.16 -4.77
C LEU A 250 -0.59 16.19 -5.76
N ALA A 251 0.12 15.71 -6.79
CA ALA A 251 0.65 16.54 -7.87
C ALA A 251 -0.47 17.20 -8.65
N ARG A 252 -0.21 18.42 -9.13
CA ARG A 252 -1.19 19.20 -9.89
C ARG A 252 -0.73 19.35 -11.33
N PRO A 253 -1.66 19.50 -12.28
CA PRO A 253 -1.29 19.85 -13.64
C PRO A 253 -0.48 21.15 -13.69
N VAL A 254 0.51 21.21 -14.60
CA VAL A 254 1.27 22.45 -14.88
C VAL A 254 0.39 23.57 -15.44
N SER A 255 -0.71 23.22 -16.11
CA SER A 255 -1.66 24.15 -16.69
C SER A 255 -3.07 23.57 -16.66
N SER A 256 -4.07 24.44 -16.61
CA SER A 256 -5.47 24.02 -16.79
C SER A 256 -5.96 24.45 -18.16
N PRO A 257 -6.31 23.51 -19.06
CA PRO A 257 -6.99 23.83 -20.30
C PRO A 257 -8.38 24.38 -19.94
N ASP A 258 -8.78 25.41 -20.68
CA ASP A 258 -10.10 26.01 -20.58
C ASP A 258 -11.13 25.06 -21.23
N ASN A 259 -11.51 24.00 -20.52
CA ASN A 259 -12.58 23.12 -20.96
C ASN A 259 -13.92 23.67 -20.45
N PRO A 260 -14.94 23.80 -21.33
CA PRO A 260 -16.30 24.01 -20.83
C PRO A 260 -16.67 22.87 -19.88
N SER A 261 -17.56 23.12 -18.92
CA SER A 261 -18.05 22.03 -18.08
C SER A 261 -19.00 21.16 -18.90
N PRO A 262 -18.95 19.82 -18.81
CA PRO A 262 -19.94 18.95 -19.45
C PRO A 262 -21.37 19.32 -19.06
N ALA A 263 -21.58 19.85 -17.86
CA ALA A 263 -22.88 20.33 -17.37
C ALA A 263 -23.48 21.49 -18.20
N THR A 264 -22.70 22.15 -19.06
CA THR A 264 -23.18 23.17 -20.01
C THR A 264 -23.53 22.61 -21.38
N GLY A 265 -23.27 21.32 -21.62
CA GLY A 265 -23.65 20.62 -22.84
C GLY A 265 -25.15 20.32 -22.90
N SER A 266 -25.60 19.83 -24.06
CA SER A 266 -26.98 19.49 -24.31
C SER A 266 -27.46 18.20 -23.65
N GLY A 267 -26.52 17.41 -23.10
CA GLY A 267 -26.76 16.06 -22.57
C GLY A 267 -26.85 14.98 -23.64
N GLU A 268 -26.68 15.35 -24.93
CA GLU A 268 -26.55 14.39 -26.03
C GLU A 268 -25.09 14.35 -26.47
N TRP A 269 -24.40 13.26 -26.12
CA TRP A 269 -22.99 13.07 -26.40
C TRP A 269 -22.77 12.12 -27.56
N CYS A 270 -21.80 12.45 -28.40
CA CYS A 270 -21.47 11.71 -29.60
C CYS A 270 -19.97 11.39 -29.62
N LEU A 271 -19.63 10.17 -30.00
CA LEU A 271 -18.29 9.69 -30.30
C LEU A 271 -17.88 10.14 -31.70
N SER A 272 -16.72 10.77 -31.79
CA SER A 272 -16.06 11.15 -33.04
C SER A 272 -14.65 10.58 -33.05
N GLY A 273 -14.19 9.96 -34.14
CA GLY A 273 -12.85 9.39 -34.19
C GLY A 273 -12.44 8.87 -35.56
N ASP A 274 -11.14 8.66 -35.74
CA ASP A 274 -10.52 8.31 -37.02
C ASP A 274 -11.02 6.94 -37.56
N PHE A 275 -11.43 6.04 -36.67
CA PHE A 275 -11.92 4.70 -37.02
C PHE A 275 -13.34 4.71 -37.63
N LEU A 276 -14.07 5.82 -37.58
CA LEU A 276 -15.42 5.94 -38.15
C LEU A 276 -15.42 6.24 -39.66
N GLY A 277 -14.27 6.63 -40.23
CA GLY A 277 -14.15 6.99 -41.64
C GLY A 277 -15.02 8.20 -42.00
N ASP A 278 -15.85 8.06 -43.05
CA ASP A 278 -16.79 9.10 -43.50
C ASP A 278 -18.12 9.11 -42.71
N THR A 279 -18.28 8.24 -41.71
CA THR A 279 -19.52 8.10 -40.94
C THR A 279 -19.69 9.29 -40.00
N GLU A 280 -20.93 9.79 -39.88
CA GLU A 280 -21.28 10.78 -38.86
C GLU A 280 -20.98 10.25 -37.45
N SER A 281 -20.75 11.17 -36.50
CA SER A 281 -20.49 10.85 -35.10
C SER A 281 -21.55 9.91 -34.51
N LEU A 282 -21.13 8.91 -33.75
CA LEU A 282 -22.03 7.91 -33.16
C LEU A 282 -22.53 8.37 -31.79
N ARG A 283 -23.82 8.20 -31.49
CA ARG A 283 -24.38 8.63 -30.20
C ARG A 283 -23.92 7.70 -29.06
N LEU A 284 -23.45 8.30 -27.97
CA LEU A 284 -23.26 7.63 -26.67
C LEU A 284 -24.59 7.62 -25.92
N VAL A 285 -24.88 6.52 -25.21
CA VAL A 285 -26.14 6.33 -24.49
C VAL A 285 -25.91 6.11 -23.00
N ASP A 286 -26.76 6.73 -22.19
CA ASP A 286 -26.87 6.56 -20.73
C ASP A 286 -28.20 5.82 -20.50
N SER A 287 -28.16 4.49 -20.65
CA SER A 287 -29.35 3.65 -20.71
C SER A 287 -29.18 2.26 -20.08
N GLY A 288 -28.05 1.99 -19.43
CA GLY A 288 -27.68 0.67 -18.92
C GLY A 288 -27.49 -0.39 -20.02
N GLU A 289 -27.22 0.03 -21.25
CA GLU A 289 -26.96 -0.84 -22.41
C GLU A 289 -25.68 -0.39 -23.13
N GLY A 290 -25.10 -1.27 -23.97
CA GLY A 290 -23.96 -0.89 -24.82
C GLY A 290 -22.68 -0.57 -24.06
N GLY A 291 -22.47 -1.18 -22.90
CA GLY A 291 -21.31 -0.98 -22.02
C GLY A 291 -21.58 -0.09 -20.80
N ASP A 292 -22.73 0.58 -20.77
CA ASP A 292 -23.20 1.33 -19.60
C ASP A 292 -23.85 0.36 -18.59
N PHE A 293 -23.49 0.50 -17.31
CA PHE A 293 -23.97 -0.36 -16.23
C PHE A 293 -25.21 0.18 -15.51
N LEU A 294 -25.43 1.49 -15.52
CA LEU A 294 -26.46 2.15 -14.71
C LEU A 294 -27.23 3.17 -15.53
N VAL A 295 -28.56 3.10 -15.47
CA VAL A 295 -29.43 3.99 -16.23
C VAL A 295 -29.51 5.38 -15.57
N GLU A 296 -29.36 6.43 -16.37
CA GLU A 296 -29.54 7.85 -16.01
C GLU A 296 -28.59 8.35 -14.89
N ASP A 297 -27.35 7.86 -14.84
CA ASP A 297 -26.35 8.31 -13.87
C ASP A 297 -25.39 9.39 -14.44
N GLY A 298 -25.47 9.67 -15.73
CA GLY A 298 -24.63 10.61 -16.45
C GLY A 298 -23.31 10.03 -16.98
N VAL A 299 -23.17 8.70 -16.95
CA VAL A 299 -22.17 7.94 -17.67
C VAL A 299 -22.77 7.49 -19.00
N PHE A 300 -22.13 7.89 -20.10
CA PHE A 300 -22.58 7.58 -21.45
C PHE A 300 -21.61 6.62 -22.09
N SER A 301 -22.11 5.49 -22.60
CA SER A 301 -21.26 4.45 -23.17
C SER A 301 -21.67 4.08 -24.60
N LEU A 302 -20.71 3.51 -25.33
CA LEU A 302 -20.94 2.87 -26.61
C LEU A 302 -19.88 1.79 -26.85
N GLU A 303 -20.33 0.55 -27.04
CA GLU A 303 -19.52 -0.51 -27.60
C GLU A 303 -19.46 -0.37 -29.14
N HIS A 304 -18.25 -0.29 -29.69
CA HIS A 304 -18.02 -0.18 -31.12
C HIS A 304 -16.89 -1.13 -31.57
N VAL A 305 -17.12 -1.82 -32.69
CA VAL A 305 -16.17 -2.77 -33.26
C VAL A 305 -15.23 -2.05 -34.24
N ILE A 306 -13.94 -2.06 -33.95
CA ILE A 306 -12.91 -1.51 -34.83
C ILE A 306 -12.33 -2.63 -35.69
N ALA A 307 -12.56 -2.55 -37.00
CA ALA A 307 -12.26 -3.64 -37.92
C ALA A 307 -10.76 -3.95 -38.06
N THR A 308 -9.91 -2.92 -38.05
CA THR A 308 -8.46 -3.07 -38.27
C THR A 308 -7.69 -2.80 -36.97
N PRO A 309 -6.69 -3.64 -36.61
CA PRO A 309 -5.79 -3.33 -35.49
C PRO A 309 -5.00 -2.05 -35.74
N GLY A 310 -4.84 -1.23 -34.71
CA GLY A 310 -4.05 -0.01 -34.80
C GLY A 310 -4.29 0.93 -33.62
N THR A 311 -3.74 2.14 -33.74
CA THR A 311 -4.00 3.23 -32.81
C THR A 311 -4.78 4.31 -33.53
N TYR A 312 -5.86 4.78 -32.91
CA TYR A 312 -6.79 5.75 -33.50
C TYR A 312 -7.03 6.89 -32.53
N ASN A 313 -7.25 8.10 -33.06
CA ASN A 313 -7.66 9.23 -32.23
C ASN A 313 -9.18 9.33 -32.17
N TRP A 314 -9.68 9.81 -31.04
CA TRP A 314 -11.10 9.98 -30.82
C TRP A 314 -11.39 11.04 -29.76
N GLN A 315 -12.62 11.56 -29.76
CA GLN A 315 -13.12 12.56 -28.84
C GLN A 315 -14.62 12.36 -28.63
N VAL A 316 -15.11 12.91 -27.52
CA VAL A 316 -16.52 13.08 -27.25
C VAL A 316 -16.92 14.50 -27.62
N ILE A 317 -17.98 14.65 -28.40
CA ILE A 317 -18.55 15.94 -28.80
C ILE A 317 -20.00 16.03 -28.35
N ASP A 318 -20.49 17.24 -28.10
CA ASP A 318 -21.93 17.47 -27.95
C ASP A 318 -22.59 17.35 -29.33
N CYS A 319 -23.52 16.41 -29.49
CA CYS A 319 -24.21 16.15 -30.75
C CYS A 319 -24.93 17.39 -31.31
N LYS A 320 -25.34 18.32 -30.44
CA LYS A 320 -26.02 19.57 -30.83
C LYS A 320 -25.07 20.76 -30.93
N ASN A 321 -23.88 20.67 -30.34
CA ASN A 321 -22.86 21.70 -30.43
C ASN A 321 -21.45 21.09 -30.57
N PRO A 322 -21.01 20.77 -31.80
CA PRO A 322 -19.71 20.13 -32.03
C PRO A 322 -18.49 20.93 -31.56
N GLU A 323 -18.64 22.21 -31.18
CA GLU A 323 -17.57 23.01 -30.56
C GLU A 323 -17.30 22.62 -29.10
N HIS A 324 -18.23 21.90 -28.45
CA HIS A 324 -18.05 21.34 -27.11
C HIS A 324 -17.41 19.96 -27.22
N ILE A 325 -16.10 19.88 -26.96
CA ILE A 325 -15.27 18.69 -27.21
C ILE A 325 -14.53 18.27 -25.94
N TYR A 326 -14.43 16.96 -25.68
CA TYR A 326 -13.76 16.36 -24.54
C TYR A 326 -12.93 15.12 -24.92
N PRO A 327 -11.65 15.04 -24.51
CA PRO A 327 -10.81 16.15 -24.06
C PRO A 327 -10.52 17.12 -25.23
N GLN A 328 -9.94 18.30 -24.96
CA GLN A 328 -9.62 19.30 -26.01
C GLN A 328 -8.60 18.78 -27.03
N ALA A 329 -7.53 18.15 -26.56
CA ALA A 329 -6.68 17.33 -27.40
C ALA A 329 -7.35 15.98 -27.62
N PRO A 330 -7.25 15.37 -28.81
CA PRO A 330 -7.81 14.05 -29.05
C PRO A 330 -7.29 13.01 -28.05
N ALA A 331 -8.21 12.19 -27.54
CA ALA A 331 -7.86 10.95 -26.86
C ALA A 331 -7.42 9.91 -27.88
N TRP A 332 -6.92 8.79 -27.39
CA TRP A 332 -6.42 7.71 -28.23
C TRP A 332 -7.01 6.37 -27.77
N VAL A 333 -7.08 5.42 -28.69
CA VAL A 333 -7.50 4.04 -28.46
C VAL A 333 -6.57 3.10 -29.22
N THR A 334 -6.25 1.94 -28.66
CA THR A 334 -5.43 0.92 -29.32
C THR A 334 -6.18 -0.40 -29.44
N THR A 335 -6.20 -0.99 -30.63
CA THR A 335 -6.71 -2.34 -30.88
C THR A 335 -5.59 -3.24 -31.38
N THR A 336 -5.54 -4.47 -30.87
CA THR A 336 -4.48 -5.45 -31.17
C THR A 336 -4.96 -6.59 -32.03
N THR A 337 -6.28 -6.79 -32.14
CA THR A 337 -6.91 -7.84 -32.93
C THR A 337 -7.94 -7.26 -33.91
N PRO A 338 -8.15 -7.89 -35.09
CA PRO A 338 -9.20 -7.47 -36.01
C PRO A 338 -10.58 -7.62 -35.38
N ASP A 339 -11.50 -6.74 -35.76
CA ASP A 339 -12.87 -6.71 -35.25
C ASP A 339 -12.94 -6.69 -33.70
N GLN A 340 -12.00 -5.99 -33.07
CA GLN A 340 -11.98 -5.83 -31.62
C GLN A 340 -13.09 -4.86 -31.19
N ALA A 341 -13.99 -5.34 -30.34
CA ALA A 341 -14.96 -4.50 -29.65
C ALA A 341 -14.23 -3.62 -28.62
N VAL A 342 -14.53 -2.33 -28.64
CA VAL A 342 -14.04 -1.33 -27.68
C VAL A 342 -15.24 -0.66 -27.05
N THR A 343 -15.25 -0.57 -25.73
CA THR A 343 -16.27 0.18 -24.98
C THR A 343 -15.76 1.57 -24.69
N PHE A 344 -16.35 2.58 -25.33
CA PHE A 344 -16.08 3.99 -25.07
C PHE A 344 -16.98 4.49 -23.96
N ASN A 345 -16.42 5.20 -22.98
CA ASN A 345 -17.15 5.74 -21.84
C ASN A 345 -16.90 7.24 -21.68
N PHE A 346 -17.96 7.97 -21.38
CA PHE A 346 -17.92 9.38 -21.03
C PHE A 346 -18.73 9.64 -19.77
N ASP A 347 -18.05 9.94 -18.67
CA ASP A 347 -18.72 10.41 -17.45
C ASP A 347 -18.76 11.94 -17.45
N SER A 348 -19.96 12.48 -17.58
CA SER A 348 -20.22 13.92 -17.61
C SER A 348 -20.45 14.53 -16.22
N ASN A 349 -20.73 13.69 -15.22
CA ASN A 349 -21.16 14.07 -13.88
C ASN A 349 -20.10 13.80 -12.81
N GLU A 350 -18.96 13.22 -13.18
CA GLU A 350 -18.07 12.59 -12.22
C GLU A 350 -17.77 13.48 -11.03
N ARG A 351 -18.06 12.89 -9.87
CA ARG A 351 -17.98 13.51 -8.57
C ARG A 351 -17.02 12.68 -7.75
N SER A 352 -15.89 13.31 -7.40
CA SER A 352 -15.12 13.01 -6.18
C SER A 352 -14.45 11.63 -6.08
N ASP A 353 -13.56 11.31 -7.02
CA ASP A 353 -12.28 10.77 -6.56
C ASP A 353 -11.21 11.88 -6.56
N PRO A 354 -10.91 12.49 -5.41
CA PRO A 354 -9.90 13.55 -5.32
C PRO A 354 -8.49 13.03 -5.60
N LEU A 355 -8.28 11.70 -5.63
CA LEU A 355 -6.98 11.10 -5.86
C LEU A 355 -6.55 11.20 -7.33
N PHE A 356 -7.49 11.13 -8.27
CA PHE A 356 -7.21 10.99 -9.69
C PHE A 356 -7.57 12.23 -10.50
N PHE A 357 -6.90 12.40 -11.64
CA PHE A 357 -7.19 13.45 -12.61
C PHE A 357 -7.59 12.84 -13.97
N PRO A 358 -8.46 13.50 -14.76
CA PRO A 358 -9.14 14.78 -14.50
C PRO A 358 -10.22 14.69 -13.41
N ILE A 359 -10.63 15.85 -12.89
CA ILE A 359 -11.60 15.96 -11.78
C ILE A 359 -13.03 16.26 -12.29
N SER A 360 -13.18 16.84 -13.47
CA SER A 360 -14.45 17.41 -13.95
C SER A 360 -15.26 16.54 -14.91
N PHE A 361 -14.66 15.48 -15.44
CA PHE A 361 -15.26 14.51 -16.36
C PHE A 361 -14.34 13.30 -16.49
N VAL A 362 -14.81 12.23 -17.11
CA VAL A 362 -13.99 11.06 -17.44
C VAL A 362 -14.18 10.73 -18.91
N VAL A 363 -13.08 10.48 -19.62
CA VAL A 363 -13.07 9.95 -21.00
C VAL A 363 -12.19 8.72 -20.98
N SER A 364 -12.79 7.54 -21.18
CA SER A 364 -12.06 6.27 -21.18
C SER A 364 -12.52 5.34 -22.29
N ALA A 365 -11.67 4.37 -22.59
CA ALA A 365 -11.96 3.29 -23.51
C ALA A 365 -11.41 1.99 -22.92
N ASP A 366 -12.24 0.95 -22.90
CA ASP A 366 -11.80 -0.42 -22.65
C ASP A 366 -11.23 -0.98 -23.96
N ASP A 367 -9.91 -0.93 -24.06
CA ASP A 367 -9.17 -1.15 -25.30
C ASP A 367 -8.01 -2.15 -25.12
N GLY A 368 -7.29 -2.42 -26.22
CA GLY A 368 -6.12 -3.30 -26.20
C GLY A 368 -4.85 -2.64 -25.67
N ALA A 369 -4.95 -1.44 -25.08
CA ALA A 369 -3.79 -0.74 -24.55
C ALA A 369 -3.23 -1.50 -23.35
N GLY A 370 -1.92 -1.68 -23.36
CA GLY A 370 -1.17 -2.28 -22.29
C GLY A 370 0.26 -1.76 -22.33
N ASP A 371 1.03 -2.10 -21.31
CA ASP A 371 2.39 -1.60 -21.13
C ASP A 371 2.46 -0.08 -20.89
N PHE A 372 2.10 0.33 -19.67
CA PHE A 372 2.17 1.72 -19.24
C PHE A 372 3.56 2.05 -18.69
N ARG A 373 4.10 3.22 -19.04
CA ARG A 373 5.42 3.69 -18.59
C ARG A 373 5.39 5.15 -18.15
N VAL A 374 6.02 5.46 -17.02
CA VAL A 374 6.16 6.86 -16.59
C VAL A 374 7.24 7.56 -17.42
N LEU A 375 6.93 8.75 -17.89
CA LEU A 375 7.84 9.65 -18.58
C LEU A 375 7.96 10.96 -17.79
N GLY A 376 9.18 11.44 -17.59
CA GLY A 376 9.40 12.69 -16.83
C GLY A 376 10.80 13.28 -16.97
N ASN A 377 10.95 14.51 -16.52
CA ASN A 377 12.24 15.21 -16.58
C ASN A 377 13.31 14.64 -15.60
N PHE A 378 12.91 13.87 -14.57
CA PHE A 378 13.84 13.17 -13.68
C PHE A 378 14.62 12.03 -14.35
N GLN A 379 14.23 11.66 -15.57
CA GLN A 379 14.87 10.65 -16.42
C GLN A 379 15.16 11.20 -17.82
N GLU A 380 15.29 12.53 -17.96
CA GLU A 380 15.57 13.19 -19.23
C GLU A 380 14.53 12.90 -20.33
N TRP A 381 13.29 12.58 -19.95
CA TRP A 381 12.21 12.18 -20.85
C TRP A 381 12.51 10.95 -21.70
N ASP A 382 13.33 10.01 -21.22
CA ASP A 382 13.65 8.78 -21.95
C ASP A 382 12.47 7.77 -21.90
N PRO A 383 11.83 7.44 -23.04
CA PRO A 383 10.72 6.48 -23.10
C PRO A 383 11.17 5.01 -23.11
N ASP A 384 12.47 4.77 -23.38
CA ASP A 384 13.02 3.42 -23.53
C ASP A 384 13.58 2.85 -22.21
N ASP A 385 13.62 3.65 -21.15
CA ASP A 385 14.05 3.22 -19.82
C ASP A 385 13.11 2.14 -19.25
N GLN A 386 13.63 0.91 -19.20
CA GLN A 386 12.94 -0.30 -18.74
C GLN A 386 12.58 -0.27 -17.25
N THR A 387 13.06 0.71 -16.48
CA THR A 387 12.66 0.88 -15.08
C THR A 387 11.33 1.60 -14.93
N ASN A 388 10.76 2.11 -16.03
CA ASN A 388 9.58 2.99 -16.04
C ASN A 388 8.24 2.28 -16.07
N HIS A 389 8.23 0.96 -16.20
CA HIS A 389 7.01 0.20 -16.36
C HIS A 389 6.16 0.27 -15.08
N LEU A 390 4.87 0.54 -15.24
CA LEU A 390 3.91 0.39 -14.18
C LEU A 390 3.54 -1.09 -14.04
N GLN A 391 3.44 -1.53 -12.78
CA GLN A 391 2.96 -2.85 -12.45
C GLN A 391 1.45 -2.80 -12.20
N GLN A 392 0.72 -3.75 -12.75
CA GLN A 392 -0.68 -3.92 -12.43
C GLN A 392 -0.83 -4.40 -10.98
N ILE A 393 -1.61 -3.67 -10.18
CA ILE A 393 -1.91 -4.01 -8.77
C ILE A 393 -3.35 -4.47 -8.57
N ASN A 394 -4.26 -4.09 -9.47
CA ASN A 394 -5.64 -4.58 -9.55
C ASN A 394 -6.12 -4.53 -11.01
N MET A 395 -7.32 -5.05 -11.30
CA MET A 395 -8.00 -4.77 -12.56
C MET A 395 -8.12 -3.25 -12.73
N GLY A 396 -7.74 -2.75 -13.90
CA GLY A 396 -7.74 -1.31 -14.19
C GLY A 396 -6.64 -0.49 -13.51
N LEU A 397 -6.08 -0.93 -12.38
CA LEU A 397 -5.18 -0.11 -11.57
C LEU A 397 -3.72 -0.52 -11.73
N TYR A 398 -2.91 0.43 -12.20
CA TYR A 398 -1.47 0.30 -12.39
C TYR A 398 -0.72 1.24 -11.45
N GLN A 399 0.44 0.78 -10.96
CA GLN A 399 1.27 1.52 -10.03
C GLN A 399 2.74 1.42 -10.42
N GLN A 400 3.45 2.55 -10.34
CA GLN A 400 4.90 2.56 -10.24
C GLN A 400 5.34 3.38 -9.04
N ILE A 401 6.33 2.87 -8.31
CA ILE A 401 6.95 3.56 -7.21
C ILE A 401 8.39 3.87 -7.60
N ARG A 402 8.76 5.16 -7.63
CA ARG A 402 10.10 5.61 -8.01
C ARG A 402 10.77 6.36 -6.87
N ARG A 403 12.10 6.21 -6.78
CA ARG A 403 12.95 7.10 -5.99
C ARG A 403 13.53 8.19 -6.87
N ILE A 404 13.34 9.44 -6.49
CA ILE A 404 13.91 10.59 -7.18
C ILE A 404 15.26 10.91 -6.53
N ALA A 405 16.34 10.78 -7.31
CA ALA A 405 17.70 10.81 -6.78
C ALA A 405 18.08 12.15 -6.14
N HIS A 406 17.58 13.26 -6.70
CA HIS A 406 17.94 14.61 -6.27
C HIS A 406 16.69 15.41 -5.87
N PRO A 407 16.81 16.36 -4.94
CA PRO A 407 15.74 17.33 -4.69
C PRO A 407 15.58 18.26 -5.89
N GLY A 408 14.35 18.66 -6.18
CA GLY A 408 14.06 19.53 -7.32
C GLY A 408 12.57 19.59 -7.68
N THR A 409 12.28 20.35 -8.74
CA THR A 409 10.94 20.39 -9.35
C THR A 409 10.92 19.50 -10.57
N TYR A 410 9.91 18.65 -10.63
CA TYR A 410 9.77 17.60 -11.63
C TYR A 410 8.41 17.64 -12.31
N GLU A 411 8.41 17.16 -13.53
CA GLU A 411 7.23 17.03 -14.38
C GLU A 411 7.18 15.61 -14.92
N ALA A 412 5.98 15.02 -14.92
CA ALA A 412 5.78 13.68 -15.44
C ALA A 412 4.36 13.44 -15.97
N TYR A 413 4.24 12.49 -16.88
CA TYR A 413 3.00 11.87 -17.31
C TYR A 413 3.26 10.39 -17.59
N ILE A 414 2.23 9.64 -17.98
CA ILE A 414 2.39 8.24 -18.34
C ILE A 414 2.10 8.07 -19.83
N ILE A 415 2.82 7.18 -20.49
CA ILE A 415 2.58 6.77 -21.87
C ILE A 415 2.17 5.31 -21.94
N SER A 416 1.45 4.95 -23.01
CA SER A 416 1.18 3.57 -23.42
C SER A 416 1.80 3.36 -24.79
N GLY A 417 3.00 2.78 -24.86
CA GLY A 417 3.73 2.61 -26.12
C GLY A 417 4.49 3.86 -26.58
N SER A 418 3.80 4.89 -27.06
CA SER A 418 4.42 6.11 -27.61
C SER A 418 4.03 7.40 -26.89
N GLU A 419 4.78 8.49 -27.08
CA GLU A 419 4.52 9.79 -26.46
C GLU A 419 3.15 10.39 -26.81
N GLY A 420 2.62 10.08 -27.99
CA GLY A 420 1.28 10.49 -28.41
C GLY A 420 0.14 9.68 -27.77
N GLN A 421 0.47 8.69 -26.95
CA GLN A 421 -0.48 7.84 -26.24
C GLN A 421 -0.34 8.07 -24.73
N ALA A 422 -0.46 9.34 -24.33
CA ALA A 422 -0.25 9.74 -22.96
C ALA A 422 -1.53 9.64 -22.11
N ILE A 423 -1.35 9.41 -20.83
CA ILE A 423 -2.33 9.56 -19.75
C ILE A 423 -1.74 10.57 -18.76
N ASP A 424 -2.44 11.67 -18.59
CA ASP A 424 -1.96 12.84 -17.87
C ASP A 424 -3.03 13.41 -16.92
N ALA A 425 -2.89 14.68 -16.53
CA ALA A 425 -3.85 15.36 -15.65
C ALA A 425 -5.22 15.65 -16.28
N TYR A 426 -5.39 15.37 -17.57
CA TYR A 426 -6.62 15.52 -18.36
C TYR A 426 -7.09 14.21 -18.96
N GLY A 427 -6.40 13.11 -18.64
CA GLY A 427 -6.79 11.75 -18.97
C GLY A 427 -6.02 11.25 -20.19
N ARG A 428 -6.66 10.43 -21.02
CA ARG A 428 -6.07 9.98 -22.29
C ARG A 428 -5.98 11.16 -23.26
N ALA A 429 -4.78 11.55 -23.65
CA ALA A 429 -4.55 12.67 -24.55
C ALA A 429 -3.32 12.46 -25.46
N THR A 430 -3.42 13.01 -26.67
CA THR A 430 -2.32 13.02 -27.67
C THR A 430 -1.33 14.17 -27.47
N ALA A 431 -1.72 15.20 -26.71
CA ALA A 431 -0.90 16.35 -26.36
C ALA A 431 -0.83 16.49 -24.83
N PRO A 432 0.09 15.79 -24.15
CA PRO A 432 0.06 15.67 -22.70
C PRO A 432 0.37 16.98 -21.96
N ILE A 433 -0.35 17.21 -20.87
CA ILE A 433 -0.12 18.23 -19.86
C ILE A 433 0.42 17.53 -18.59
N PRO A 434 1.72 17.65 -18.29
CA PRO A 434 2.34 16.90 -17.19
C PRO A 434 1.81 17.31 -15.81
N PHE A 435 1.93 16.37 -14.88
CA PHE A 435 1.85 16.61 -13.44
C PHE A 435 3.15 17.25 -12.95
N ALA A 436 3.06 18.38 -12.26
CA ALA A 436 4.18 18.98 -11.55
C ALA A 436 4.21 18.56 -10.08
N PHE A 437 5.40 18.17 -9.61
CA PHE A 437 5.68 17.86 -8.22
C PHE A 437 7.07 18.33 -7.80
N GLN A 438 7.34 18.35 -6.50
CA GLN A 438 8.62 18.76 -5.94
C GLN A 438 9.11 17.71 -4.94
N THR A 439 10.41 17.47 -4.93
CA THR A 439 11.06 16.69 -3.87
C THR A 439 12.03 17.57 -3.09
N ASP A 440 12.05 17.44 -1.78
CA ASP A 440 12.84 18.30 -0.88
C ASP A 440 14.12 17.61 -0.39
N SER A 441 14.20 16.29 -0.52
CA SER A 441 15.36 15.48 -0.17
C SER A 441 15.71 14.44 -1.25
N THR A 442 16.93 13.95 -1.18
CA THR A 442 17.43 12.89 -2.07
C THR A 442 16.74 11.56 -1.76
N ASP A 443 16.54 10.75 -2.79
CA ASP A 443 15.91 9.43 -2.70
C ASP A 443 14.47 9.46 -2.16
N GLU A 444 13.75 10.57 -2.39
CA GLU A 444 12.33 10.65 -2.06
C GLU A 444 11.51 9.74 -2.95
N TYR A 445 10.51 9.11 -2.33
CA TYR A 445 9.59 8.23 -3.03
C TYR A 445 8.46 9.04 -3.68
N VAL A 446 8.17 8.72 -4.93
CA VAL A 446 7.03 9.24 -5.70
C VAL A 446 6.25 8.05 -6.23
N VAL A 447 4.93 8.10 -6.11
CA VAL A 447 4.04 7.03 -6.55
C VAL A 447 3.22 7.55 -7.72
N PHE A 448 3.31 6.84 -8.85
CA PHE A 448 2.52 7.07 -10.05
C PHE A 448 1.42 6.02 -10.07
N LEU A 449 0.17 6.45 -10.25
CA LEU A 449 -1.00 5.57 -10.33
C LEU A 449 -1.78 5.88 -11.60
N ILE A 450 -2.35 4.84 -12.20
CA ILE A 450 -3.28 4.95 -13.32
C ILE A 450 -4.45 4.03 -13.07
N ASP A 451 -5.65 4.58 -13.26
CA ASP A 451 -6.91 3.84 -13.39
C ASP A 451 -7.26 3.83 -14.89
N THR A 452 -7.02 2.71 -15.57
CA THR A 452 -7.24 2.56 -17.02
C THR A 452 -8.70 2.43 -17.37
N ASP A 453 -9.52 1.91 -16.45
CA ASP A 453 -10.97 1.76 -16.62
C ASP A 453 -11.62 3.14 -16.73
N ARG A 454 -11.08 4.11 -15.97
CA ARG A 454 -11.46 5.53 -16.05
C ARG A 454 -10.50 6.36 -16.90
N GLY A 455 -9.40 5.83 -17.42
CA GLY A 455 -8.41 6.61 -18.18
C GLY A 455 -7.81 7.79 -17.40
N ARG A 456 -7.62 7.63 -16.08
CA ARG A 456 -7.16 8.68 -15.16
C ARG A 456 -5.79 8.37 -14.60
N ALA A 457 -5.05 9.41 -14.22
CA ALA A 457 -3.74 9.27 -13.60
C ALA A 457 -3.60 10.14 -12.34
N SER A 458 -2.65 9.76 -11.48
CA SER A 458 -2.23 10.58 -10.34
C SER A 458 -0.76 10.39 -10.00
N VAL A 459 -0.17 11.43 -9.43
CA VAL A 459 1.19 11.42 -8.93
C VAL A 459 1.19 11.89 -7.49
N LEU A 460 1.67 11.04 -6.59
CA LEU A 460 1.72 11.28 -5.15
C LEU A 460 3.17 11.48 -4.73
N TYR A 461 3.43 12.55 -3.99
CA TYR A 461 4.77 12.97 -3.59
C TYR A 461 4.78 13.52 -2.15
N ASP A 462 5.93 14.02 -1.67
CA ASP A 462 6.07 14.64 -0.33
C ASP A 462 5.64 13.73 0.82
N MET A 463 5.92 12.43 0.69
CA MET A 463 5.64 11.46 1.74
C MET A 463 6.78 11.39 2.74
N SER A 464 6.47 11.24 4.03
CA SER A 464 7.48 11.13 5.09
C SER A 464 8.51 10.02 4.79
N PRO A 465 9.83 10.32 4.83
CA PRO A 465 10.89 9.34 4.56
C PRO A 465 10.82 8.08 5.44
N LEU A 466 10.33 8.23 6.67
CA LEU A 466 10.16 7.10 7.58
C LEU A 466 9.05 6.17 7.11
N TYR A 467 7.89 6.72 6.74
CA TYR A 467 6.77 5.91 6.27
C TYR A 467 7.04 5.30 4.90
N THR A 468 7.68 6.03 3.98
CA THR A 468 8.01 5.50 2.65
C THR A 468 9.08 4.42 2.70
N SER A 469 10.09 4.55 3.56
CA SER A 469 11.09 3.49 3.79
C SER A 469 10.46 2.21 4.36
N LEU A 470 9.47 2.34 5.25
CA LEU A 470 8.71 1.21 5.76
C LEU A 470 7.78 0.63 4.69
N ALA A 471 7.04 1.47 3.97
CA ALA A 471 6.03 1.10 2.98
C ALA A 471 6.63 0.49 1.71
N TYR A 472 7.53 1.21 1.05
CA TYR A 472 8.03 0.87 -0.29
C TYR A 472 9.50 0.47 -0.29
N GLY A 473 10.17 0.59 0.85
CA GLY A 473 11.53 0.13 1.05
C GLY A 473 11.60 -1.21 1.79
N ASN A 474 12.83 -1.57 2.17
CA ASN A 474 13.11 -2.75 3.00
C ASN A 474 12.85 -2.49 4.51
N GLY A 475 12.24 -1.36 4.87
CA GLY A 475 12.02 -0.98 6.25
C GLY A 475 11.07 -1.94 6.99
N HIS A 476 9.95 -2.33 6.38
CA HIS A 476 9.01 -3.27 6.99
C HIS A 476 9.65 -4.65 7.23
N LEU A 477 10.50 -5.13 6.30
CA LEU A 477 11.25 -6.38 6.49
C LEU A 477 12.19 -6.29 7.69
N ARG A 478 12.97 -5.21 7.80
CA ARG A 478 13.87 -4.99 8.95
C ARG A 478 13.09 -4.93 10.26
N LEU A 479 11.99 -4.20 10.28
CA LEU A 479 11.12 -4.08 11.46
C LEU A 479 10.53 -5.45 11.85
N SER A 480 10.02 -6.20 10.88
CA SER A 480 9.49 -7.55 11.11
C SER A 480 10.57 -8.48 11.67
N TYR A 481 11.79 -8.48 11.11
CA TYR A 481 12.89 -9.30 11.64
C TYR A 481 13.30 -8.89 13.05
N ILE A 482 13.33 -7.60 13.36
CA ILE A 482 13.62 -7.11 14.72
C ILE A 482 12.55 -7.60 15.70
N LEU A 483 11.28 -7.47 15.35
CA LEU A 483 10.16 -7.92 16.18
C LEU A 483 10.16 -9.46 16.36
N GLY A 484 10.41 -10.20 15.29
CA GLY A 484 10.54 -11.66 15.33
C GLY A 484 11.75 -12.11 16.16
N GLY A 485 12.89 -11.43 16.04
CA GLY A 485 14.08 -11.67 16.86
C GLY A 485 13.81 -11.40 18.34
N LEU A 486 13.08 -10.33 18.66
CA LEU A 486 12.68 -10.00 20.03
C LEU A 486 11.70 -11.05 20.58
N ALA A 487 10.74 -11.52 19.78
CA ALA A 487 9.86 -12.63 20.14
C ALA A 487 10.66 -13.89 20.50
N ILE A 488 11.59 -14.31 19.65
CA ILE A 488 12.47 -15.47 19.90
C ILE A 488 13.29 -15.28 21.18
N LEU A 489 13.86 -14.09 21.40
CA LEU A 489 14.62 -13.78 22.61
C LEU A 489 13.76 -13.91 23.87
N THR A 490 12.53 -13.39 23.84
CA THR A 490 11.59 -13.51 24.97
C THR A 490 11.19 -14.97 25.24
N LEU A 491 11.00 -15.77 24.20
CA LEU A 491 10.73 -17.20 24.31
C LEU A 491 11.93 -17.96 24.87
N LEU A 492 13.15 -17.67 24.42
CA LEU A 492 14.38 -18.24 24.97
C LEU A 492 14.59 -17.87 26.43
N ALA A 493 14.31 -16.62 26.82
CA ALA A 493 14.37 -16.19 28.21
C ALA A 493 13.35 -16.95 29.09
N MET A 494 12.14 -17.19 28.56
CA MET A 494 11.13 -18.00 29.22
C MET A 494 11.56 -19.48 29.35
N LEU A 495 12.10 -20.09 28.30
CA LEU A 495 12.63 -21.47 28.33
C LEU A 495 13.82 -21.60 29.29
N LEU A 496 14.75 -20.65 29.29
CA LEU A 496 15.87 -20.62 30.22
C LEU A 496 15.39 -20.51 31.66
N ARG A 497 14.38 -19.66 31.91
CA ARG A 497 13.74 -19.54 33.23
C ARG A 497 13.10 -20.86 33.65
N LEU A 498 12.34 -21.52 32.78
CA LEU A 498 11.76 -22.83 33.03
C LEU A 498 12.83 -23.89 33.32
N ALA A 499 13.91 -23.92 32.54
CA ALA A 499 15.02 -24.84 32.74
C ALA A 499 15.72 -24.62 34.10
N ILE A 500 15.92 -23.36 34.51
CA ILE A 500 16.49 -23.02 35.83
C ILE A 500 15.55 -23.45 36.96
N LEU A 501 14.25 -23.14 36.86
CA LEU A 501 13.27 -23.47 37.90
C LEU A 501 13.05 -24.98 38.05
N ASN A 502 13.13 -25.74 36.96
CA ASN A 502 12.97 -27.19 36.95
C ASN A 502 14.26 -27.95 37.32
N ASN A 503 15.41 -27.26 37.43
CA ASN A 503 16.67 -27.92 37.78
C ASN A 503 16.71 -28.27 39.27
N SER A 504 16.42 -29.54 39.57
CA SER A 504 16.42 -30.09 40.94
C SER A 504 17.74 -29.88 41.66
N ARG A 505 18.88 -29.82 40.95
CA ARG A 505 20.20 -29.62 41.56
C ARG A 505 20.38 -28.23 42.18
N ILE A 506 19.58 -27.24 41.79
CA ILE A 506 19.67 -25.85 42.29
C ILE A 506 18.59 -25.58 43.34
N GLN A 507 17.60 -26.46 43.47
CA GLN A 507 16.57 -26.35 44.50
C GLN A 507 17.18 -26.51 45.89
N LEU A 508 16.66 -25.75 46.86
CA LEU A 508 17.09 -25.81 48.26
C LEU A 508 16.98 -27.24 48.83
N GLU A 509 16.02 -28.02 48.35
CA GLU A 509 15.75 -29.40 48.77
C GLU A 509 16.88 -30.38 48.39
N SER A 510 17.75 -30.05 47.44
CA SER A 510 18.91 -30.89 47.09
C SER A 510 20.07 -30.83 48.10
N GLY A 511 19.94 -30.02 49.15
CA GLY A 511 20.96 -29.87 50.19
C GLY A 511 22.24 -29.20 49.68
N CYS A 512 23.34 -29.36 50.42
CA CYS A 512 24.67 -28.88 50.02
C CYS A 512 25.27 -29.81 48.96
N PRO A 513 25.77 -29.29 47.81
CA PRO A 513 26.30 -30.14 46.75
C PRO A 513 27.59 -30.88 47.14
N ASN A 514 28.32 -30.37 48.15
CA ASN A 514 29.60 -30.95 48.57
C ASN A 514 29.46 -32.03 49.66
N CYS A 515 28.42 -31.95 50.51
CA CYS A 515 28.27 -32.87 51.65
C CYS A 515 26.87 -33.44 51.84
N GLY A 516 25.89 -33.08 51.00
CA GLY A 516 24.51 -33.55 51.08
C GLY A 516 23.68 -33.02 52.26
N HIS A 517 24.27 -32.30 53.22
CA HIS A 517 23.53 -31.76 54.36
C HIS A 517 22.57 -30.62 53.96
N HIS A 518 21.37 -30.63 54.55
CA HIS A 518 20.30 -29.66 54.29
C HIS A 518 20.38 -28.39 55.16
N GLU A 519 21.38 -28.30 56.04
CA GLU A 519 21.59 -27.15 56.93
C GLU A 519 22.27 -25.98 56.20
N LEU A 520 21.42 -25.16 55.56
CA LEU A 520 21.81 -24.03 54.76
C LEU A 520 21.36 -22.71 55.43
N ILE A 521 22.32 -21.86 55.81
CA ILE A 521 22.06 -20.52 56.37
C ILE A 521 22.07 -19.49 55.25
N ARG A 522 21.06 -18.62 55.19
CA ARG A 522 21.03 -17.52 54.22
C ARG A 522 22.12 -16.47 54.54
N ILE A 523 22.83 -16.01 53.51
CA ILE A 523 23.82 -14.92 53.57
C ILE A 523 23.28 -13.67 52.84
N SER A 524 23.94 -12.53 53.03
CA SER A 524 23.72 -11.33 52.23
C SER A 524 23.90 -11.60 50.72
N ARG A 525 23.06 -10.96 49.91
CA ARG A 525 23.06 -11.07 48.45
C ARG A 525 24.25 -10.33 47.85
N ARG A 526 24.82 -10.86 46.77
CA ARG A 526 25.70 -10.08 45.87
C ARG A 526 24.87 -9.33 44.84
N SER A 527 25.47 -8.34 44.17
CA SER A 527 24.84 -7.62 43.06
C SER A 527 24.39 -8.57 41.93
N SER A 528 25.18 -9.62 41.65
CA SER A 528 24.83 -10.67 40.68
C SER A 528 23.53 -11.41 41.00
N ASP A 529 23.19 -11.59 42.28
CA ASP A 529 21.97 -12.29 42.70
C ASP A 529 20.73 -11.40 42.48
N ARG A 530 20.92 -10.08 42.40
CA ARG A 530 19.86 -9.11 42.14
C ARG A 530 19.35 -9.21 40.70
N ILE A 531 20.24 -9.55 39.76
CA ILE A 531 19.93 -9.75 38.34
C ILE A 531 18.95 -10.91 38.18
N LEU A 532 19.18 -12.05 38.86
CA LEU A 532 18.27 -13.20 38.80
C LEU A 532 16.85 -12.85 39.30
N HIS A 533 16.78 -12.00 40.33
CA HIS A 533 15.50 -11.56 40.87
C HIS A 533 14.74 -10.62 39.93
N PHE A 534 15.45 -9.83 39.10
CA PHE A 534 14.86 -9.02 38.05
C PHE A 534 14.18 -9.90 36.98
N PHE A 535 14.76 -11.05 36.65
CA PHE A 535 14.14 -12.06 35.80
C PHE A 535 13.08 -12.94 36.50
N GLY A 536 12.63 -12.54 37.70
CA GLY A 536 11.62 -13.26 38.46
C GLY A 536 12.07 -14.66 38.90
N ILE A 537 13.37 -14.88 39.07
CA ILE A 537 13.95 -16.12 39.59
C ILE A 537 14.23 -15.93 41.09
N PRO A 538 13.59 -16.70 42.00
CA PRO A 538 13.75 -16.55 43.44
C PRO A 538 15.06 -17.20 43.93
N ALA A 539 16.19 -16.64 43.52
CA ALA A 539 17.51 -17.08 43.91
C ALA A 539 17.97 -16.39 45.21
N TYR A 540 18.47 -17.19 46.15
CA TYR A 540 19.04 -16.72 47.40
C TYR A 540 20.40 -17.40 47.64
N ARG A 541 21.31 -16.70 48.32
CA ARG A 541 22.65 -17.22 48.61
C ARG A 541 22.68 -17.86 50.00
N TYR A 542 23.28 -19.05 50.08
CA TYR A 542 23.33 -19.86 51.29
C TYR A 542 24.75 -20.30 51.62
N ARG A 543 25.03 -20.49 52.91
CA ARG A 543 26.23 -21.11 53.47
C ARG A 543 25.88 -22.45 54.11
N CYS A 544 26.61 -23.50 53.78
CA CYS A 544 26.51 -24.78 54.49
C CYS A 544 27.22 -24.68 55.85
N ARG A 545 26.55 -25.11 56.93
CA ARG A 545 27.16 -25.17 58.27
C ARG A 545 28.29 -26.18 58.38
N ASN A 546 28.15 -27.34 57.72
CA ASN A 546 29.07 -28.46 57.90
C ASN A 546 30.38 -28.27 57.11
N CYS A 547 30.29 -27.92 55.82
CA CYS A 547 31.45 -27.86 54.94
C CYS A 547 31.77 -26.45 54.42
N THR A 548 31.15 -25.40 54.97
CA THR A 548 31.36 -23.99 54.61
C THR A 548 31.11 -23.58 53.16
N TRP A 549 30.52 -24.45 52.33
CA TRP A 549 30.16 -24.13 50.95
C TRP A 549 29.25 -22.90 50.87
N GLU A 550 29.52 -22.00 49.91
CA GLU A 550 28.68 -20.84 49.62
C GLU A 550 28.19 -20.89 48.17
N GLY A 551 26.88 -20.77 47.97
CA GLY A 551 26.32 -20.72 46.62
C GLY A 551 24.86 -20.33 46.57
N THR A 552 24.32 -20.22 45.36
CA THR A 552 22.93 -19.85 45.13
C THR A 552 22.03 -21.08 45.14
N ARG A 553 20.88 -20.96 45.79
CA ARG A 553 19.79 -21.94 45.78
C ARG A 553 18.46 -21.25 45.50
N LEU A 554 17.56 -21.97 44.83
CA LEU A 554 16.19 -21.52 44.60
C LEU A 554 15.34 -21.83 45.83
N SER A 555 14.67 -20.82 46.36
CA SER A 555 13.79 -20.96 47.53
C SER A 555 12.59 -20.03 47.41
N ASP A 556 11.38 -20.59 47.43
CA ASP A 556 10.14 -19.83 47.30
C ASP A 556 9.90 -18.84 48.45
N THR A 557 10.43 -19.15 49.64
CA THR A 557 10.17 -18.37 50.86
C THR A 557 11.39 -17.57 51.32
N GLY A 558 12.58 -17.84 50.77
CA GLY A 558 13.83 -17.25 51.25
C GLY A 558 14.14 -17.55 52.72
N ALA A 559 13.47 -18.55 53.31
CA ALA A 559 13.67 -18.97 54.69
C ALA A 559 15.01 -19.69 54.85
N SER A 560 15.63 -19.52 56.02
CA SER A 560 16.76 -20.34 56.47
C SER A 560 16.23 -21.65 57.06
N VAL A 561 16.89 -22.76 56.74
CA VAL A 561 16.58 -24.05 57.37
C VAL A 561 17.45 -24.14 58.63
N SER A 562 16.87 -23.83 59.80
CA SER A 562 17.57 -23.96 61.07
C SER A 562 17.53 -25.40 61.59
N PRO A 563 18.56 -25.85 62.34
CA PRO A 563 18.59 -27.19 62.89
C PRO A 563 17.47 -27.35 63.92
N GLY A 564 16.73 -28.45 63.84
CA GLY A 564 15.68 -28.81 64.80
C GLY A 564 14.25 -28.81 64.25
N VAL A 565 14.01 -28.23 63.07
CA VAL A 565 12.75 -28.44 62.35
C VAL A 565 12.94 -29.64 61.44
N ALA A 566 12.51 -30.83 61.89
CA ALA A 566 12.50 -32.01 61.04
C ALA A 566 11.66 -31.73 59.79
N LEU A 567 12.32 -31.56 58.64
CA LEU A 567 11.65 -31.68 57.35
C LEU A 567 11.12 -33.10 57.32
N ALA A 568 9.80 -33.25 57.47
CA ALA A 568 9.15 -34.55 57.43
C ALA A 568 9.64 -35.27 56.17
N GLN A 569 10.39 -36.36 56.35
CA GLN A 569 10.78 -37.28 55.29
C GLN A 569 9.51 -37.61 54.51
N SER A 570 9.38 -37.04 53.32
CA SER A 570 8.46 -37.55 52.33
C SER A 570 9.14 -38.80 51.81
N ASP A 571 8.76 -39.95 52.37
CA ASP A 571 9.06 -41.24 51.77
C ASP A 571 8.62 -41.19 50.29
N ILE A 572 9.59 -41.41 49.42
CA ILE A 572 9.43 -41.55 47.96
C ILE A 572 8.78 -42.89 47.66
#